data_AF-A0A154ILI5-F1
#
_entry.id   AF-A0A154ILI5-F1
#
_cell.length_a   1.000
_cell.length_b   1.000
_cell.length_c   1.000
_cell.angle_alpha   90.00
_cell.angle_beta   90.00
_cell.angle_gamma   90.00
#
_symmetry.space_group_name_H-M   'P 1'
#
loop_
_entity.id
_entity.type
_entity.pdbx_description
1 polymer ?
#
loop_
_entity_poly.entity_id
_entity_poly.type
_entity_poly.pdbx_seq_one_letter_code
_entity_poly.pdbx_strand_id
1 'polypeptide(L)'
;MQQYKPLFSDPSYIGTVANSQACLRMGDLDEIGDGTHLLHFTMLGLFSFREMTVGSAIDFWLEFLRTLGLVPDHVTIHPDRLVEWTPLYGGRVPIVPDPECIWSDGSISGYCTEFYKDGVEIGNIVNPLGTCIDVGFGLERLDMIANGTPQDDALGTLCETVMTIVESGYRPGNKEQGYVLRKLLRRIHKMGGTLDHPFFAEEVERQKRLRAKYLRLRDRHSEMSPDWWFDTHGIDLSEIRESAEE
;
A
#
# COMPACT_ATOMS: atom_id res chain seq x y z
N MET A 1 7.94 1.57 9.06
CA MET A 1 7.96 2.59 10.12
C MET A 1 7.00 2.35 11.29
N GLN A 2 5.77 1.84 11.07
CA GLN A 2 4.68 1.85 12.08
C GLN A 2 5.07 1.26 13.44
N GLN A 3 5.72 0.09 13.47
CA GLN A 3 6.17 -0.55 14.72
C GLN A 3 7.27 0.22 15.47
N TYR A 4 8.02 1.09 14.78
CA TYR A 4 9.10 1.89 15.34
C TYR A 4 8.68 3.34 15.63
N LYS A 5 7.41 3.68 15.41
CA LYS A 5 6.87 5.04 15.57
C LYS A 5 7.26 5.72 16.89
N PRO A 6 7.23 5.05 18.08
CA PRO A 6 7.64 5.68 19.33
C PRO A 6 9.12 6.10 19.35
N LEU A 7 9.99 5.40 18.62
CA LEU A 7 11.44 5.64 18.63
C LEU A 7 11.82 6.91 17.87
N PHE A 8 11.04 7.33 16.87
CA PHE A 8 11.28 8.59 16.16
C PHE A 8 11.23 9.80 17.11
N SER A 9 10.26 9.81 18.01
CA SER A 9 10.02 10.90 18.96
C SER A 9 10.78 10.76 20.28
N ASP A 10 11.46 9.63 20.51
CA ASP A 10 12.32 9.44 21.69
C ASP A 10 13.72 10.02 21.43
N PRO A 11 14.09 11.18 22.01
CA PRO A 11 15.39 11.80 21.76
C PRO A 11 16.55 11.01 22.36
N SER A 12 16.29 10.05 23.26
CA SER A 12 17.33 9.26 23.92
C SER A 12 17.71 8.00 23.14
N TYR A 13 16.84 7.53 22.25
CA TYR A 13 17.10 6.33 21.46
C TYR A 13 18.04 6.65 20.30
N ILE A 14 19.15 5.92 20.19
CA ILE A 14 20.11 6.00 19.09
C ILE A 14 20.33 4.59 18.55
N GLY A 15 20.29 4.45 17.22
CA GLY A 15 20.64 3.20 16.56
C GLY A 15 20.01 3.07 15.18
N THR A 16 20.38 2.00 14.48
CA THR A 16 19.89 1.68 13.15
C THR A 16 19.36 0.25 13.12
N VAL A 17 18.17 0.08 12.53
CA VAL A 17 17.50 -1.21 12.37
C VAL A 17 17.02 -1.37 10.93
N ALA A 18 17.05 -2.59 10.43
CA ALA A 18 16.51 -2.93 9.12
C ALA A 18 15.57 -4.14 9.24
N ASN A 19 14.55 -4.17 8.40
CA ASN A 19 13.62 -5.30 8.36
C ASN A 19 13.04 -5.51 6.96
N SER A 20 12.26 -6.58 6.84
CA SER A 20 11.38 -6.84 5.70
C SER A 20 9.96 -6.91 6.27
N GLN A 21 9.11 -5.95 5.88
CA GLN A 21 7.79 -5.74 6.48
C GLN A 21 6.70 -6.05 5.46
N ALA A 22 5.83 -7.02 5.78
CA ALA A 22 4.58 -7.19 5.05
C ALA A 22 3.70 -5.94 5.21
N CYS A 23 3.24 -5.40 4.09
CA CYS A 23 2.43 -4.19 4.00
C CYS A 23 1.11 -4.50 3.32
N LEU A 24 0.04 -3.85 3.77
CA LEU A 24 -1.27 -3.85 3.11
C LEU A 24 -1.68 -2.39 2.85
N ARG A 25 -1.87 -2.02 1.59
CA ARG A 25 -2.30 -0.68 1.17
C ARG A 25 -3.67 -0.72 0.52
N MET A 26 -4.70 -0.54 1.34
CA MET A 26 -6.09 -0.49 0.87
C MET A 26 -6.43 0.76 0.04
N GLY A 27 -5.57 1.78 0.06
CA GLY A 27 -5.71 2.96 -0.78
C GLY A 27 -5.50 2.67 -2.26
N ASP A 28 -4.73 1.63 -2.58
CA ASP A 28 -4.34 1.26 -3.95
C ASP A 28 -5.33 0.25 -4.57
N LEU A 29 -6.49 0.04 -3.95
CA LEU A 29 -7.45 -1.02 -4.31
C LEU A 29 -8.10 -0.79 -5.68
N ASP A 30 -8.24 0.46 -6.11
CA ASP A 30 -8.90 0.78 -7.39
C ASP A 30 -7.88 0.85 -8.54
N GLU A 31 -6.59 0.87 -8.23
CA GLU A 31 -5.45 0.98 -9.14
C GLU A 31 -4.80 -0.37 -9.49
N ILE A 32 -5.08 -1.44 -8.73
CA ILE A 32 -4.54 -2.77 -9.02
C ILE A 32 -4.89 -3.26 -10.43
N GLY A 33 -3.97 -4.03 -11.02
CA GLY A 33 -4.06 -4.52 -12.40
C GLY A 33 -3.46 -3.58 -13.44
N ASP A 34 -2.94 -2.42 -13.03
CA ASP A 34 -2.17 -1.51 -13.89
C ASP A 34 -0.71 -1.95 -14.13
N GLY A 35 -0.28 -3.03 -13.48
CA GLY A 35 1.06 -3.61 -13.56
C GLY A 35 2.07 -3.04 -12.56
N THR A 36 1.70 -2.08 -11.70
CA THR A 36 2.64 -1.43 -10.76
C THR A 36 2.10 -1.25 -9.34
N HIS A 37 0.78 -1.26 -9.15
CA HIS A 37 0.12 -1.17 -7.85
C HIS A 37 -0.11 -2.56 -7.25
N LEU A 38 0.19 -2.67 -5.95
CA LEU A 38 0.04 -3.89 -5.15
C LEU A 38 -0.78 -3.56 -3.91
N LEU A 39 -1.68 -4.47 -3.54
CA LEU A 39 -2.39 -4.37 -2.26
C LEU A 39 -1.53 -4.89 -1.12
N HIS A 40 -1.01 -6.11 -1.29
CA HIS A 40 -0.05 -6.72 -0.38
C HIS A 40 1.33 -6.75 -1.03
N PHE A 41 2.34 -6.31 -0.28
CA PHE A 41 3.72 -6.34 -0.74
C PHE A 41 4.67 -6.26 0.45
N THR A 42 5.94 -6.53 0.19
CA THR A 42 7.00 -6.55 1.17
C THR A 42 7.82 -5.26 1.05
N MET A 43 7.83 -4.46 2.11
CA MET A 43 8.66 -3.27 2.20
C MET A 43 10.00 -3.60 2.85
N LEU A 44 11.09 -3.41 2.11
CA LEU A 44 12.45 -3.40 2.65
C LEU A 44 12.65 -2.10 3.42
N GLY A 45 12.74 -2.21 4.74
CA GLY A 45 12.85 -1.08 5.65
C GLY A 45 14.26 -0.87 6.15
N LEU A 46 14.72 0.38 6.17
CA LEU A 46 15.89 0.81 6.95
C LEU A 46 15.50 2.04 7.76
N PHE A 47 15.66 1.95 9.07
CA PHE A 47 15.28 3.00 10.02
C PHE A 47 16.49 3.36 10.85
N SER A 48 16.89 4.63 10.82
CA SER A 48 18.00 5.12 11.63
C SER A 48 17.53 6.28 12.49
N PHE A 49 17.96 6.24 13.75
CA PHE A 49 17.50 7.13 14.79
C PHE A 49 18.70 7.93 15.30
N ARG A 50 18.86 9.17 14.79
CA ARG A 50 19.95 10.10 15.16
C ARG A 50 21.37 9.53 14.94
N GLU A 51 21.53 8.58 14.01
CA GLU A 51 22.81 7.97 13.68
C GLU A 51 23.21 8.21 12.22
N MET A 52 22.36 7.80 11.26
CA MET A 52 22.59 8.06 9.85
C MET A 52 22.16 9.47 9.43
N THR A 53 22.92 10.06 8.52
CA THR A 53 22.52 11.27 7.80
C THR A 53 21.76 10.89 6.53
N VAL A 54 21.08 11.87 5.92
CA VAL A 54 20.45 11.69 4.60
C VAL A 54 21.49 11.26 3.57
N GLY A 55 22.68 11.85 3.59
CA GLY A 55 23.78 11.50 2.68
C GLY A 55 24.24 10.06 2.84
N SER A 56 24.43 9.59 4.08
CA SER A 56 24.83 8.18 4.31
C SER A 56 23.74 7.19 3.91
N ALA A 57 22.46 7.56 4.06
CA ALA A 57 21.34 6.75 3.60
C ALA A 57 21.31 6.67 2.06
N ILE A 58 21.49 7.79 1.36
CA ILE A 58 21.61 7.84 -0.10
C ILE A 58 22.77 6.96 -0.57
N ASP A 59 23.95 7.08 0.04
CA ASP A 59 25.13 6.28 -0.31
C ASP A 59 24.86 4.77 -0.16
N PHE A 60 24.27 4.37 0.97
CA PHE A 60 23.93 2.97 1.23
C PHE A 60 22.95 2.43 0.19
N TRP A 61 21.85 3.14 -0.09
CA TRP A 61 20.81 2.64 -0.97
C TRP A 61 21.20 2.66 -2.45
N LEU A 62 21.98 3.63 -2.90
CA LEU A 62 22.56 3.60 -4.24
C LEU A 62 23.50 2.40 -4.42
N GLU A 63 24.32 2.09 -3.41
CA GLU A 63 25.20 0.92 -3.45
C GLU A 63 24.40 -0.39 -3.41
N PHE A 64 23.39 -0.49 -2.54
CA PHE A 64 22.50 -1.65 -2.48
C PHE A 64 21.82 -1.90 -3.83
N LEU A 65 21.20 -0.88 -4.44
CA LEU A 65 20.57 -1.00 -5.76
C LEU A 65 21.58 -1.45 -6.82
N ARG A 66 22.81 -0.93 -6.77
CA ARG A 66 23.89 -1.35 -7.66
C ARG A 66 24.23 -2.84 -7.50
N THR A 67 24.16 -3.40 -6.28
CA THR A 67 24.34 -4.85 -6.08
C THR A 67 23.24 -5.70 -6.73
N LEU A 68 22.05 -5.12 -6.93
CA LEU A 68 20.94 -5.74 -7.66
C LEU A 68 21.02 -5.51 -9.18
N GLY A 69 22.07 -4.83 -9.67
CA GLY A 69 22.18 -4.42 -11.08
C GLY A 69 21.27 -3.25 -11.46
N LEU A 70 20.72 -2.54 -10.48
CA LEU A 70 19.79 -1.43 -10.69
C LEU A 70 20.49 -0.07 -10.56
N VAL A 71 20.17 0.82 -11.51
CA VAL A 71 20.53 2.24 -11.44
C VAL A 71 19.24 3.04 -11.66
N PRO A 72 18.81 3.86 -10.69
CA PRO A 72 17.64 4.73 -10.86
C PRO A 72 17.82 5.66 -12.05
N ASP A 73 16.74 5.92 -12.78
CA ASP A 73 16.78 6.86 -13.91
C ASP A 73 16.81 8.30 -13.43
N HIS A 74 16.14 8.56 -12.30
CA HIS A 74 16.19 9.82 -11.57
C HIS A 74 15.72 9.62 -10.13
N VAL A 75 15.94 10.64 -9.32
CA VAL A 75 15.29 10.81 -8.02
C VAL A 75 14.49 12.09 -7.98
N THR A 76 13.45 12.13 -7.15
CA THR A 76 12.73 13.36 -6.85
C THR A 76 13.20 13.94 -5.52
N ILE A 77 13.19 15.27 -5.40
CA ILE A 77 13.50 15.99 -4.16
C ILE A 77 12.61 17.22 -4.04
N HIS A 78 12.13 17.51 -2.83
CA HIS A 78 11.39 18.73 -2.57
C HIS A 78 12.20 20.00 -2.88
N PRO A 79 11.62 21.03 -3.52
CA PRO A 79 12.30 22.30 -3.81
C PRO A 79 13.07 22.91 -2.63
N ASP A 80 12.48 22.89 -1.43
CA ASP A 80 13.08 23.40 -0.19
C ASP A 80 14.29 22.60 0.33
N ARG A 81 14.60 21.45 -0.27
CA ARG A 81 15.77 20.62 0.07
C ARG A 81 16.76 20.48 -1.07
N LEU A 82 16.48 21.00 -2.26
CA LEU A 82 17.36 20.88 -3.43
C LEU A 82 18.79 21.36 -3.17
N VAL A 83 18.96 22.53 -2.54
CA VAL A 83 20.29 23.10 -2.28
C VAL A 83 21.12 22.19 -1.37
N GLU A 84 20.49 21.62 -0.35
CA GLU A 84 21.16 20.79 0.65
C GLU A 84 21.39 19.36 0.15
N TRP A 85 20.42 18.78 -0.55
CA TRP A 85 20.42 17.34 -0.88
C TRP A 85 20.99 17.04 -2.26
N THR A 86 20.97 17.97 -3.22
CA THR A 86 21.58 17.77 -4.55
C THR A 86 23.06 17.38 -4.47
N PRO A 87 23.90 18.06 -3.67
CA PRO A 87 25.31 17.67 -3.54
C PRO A 87 25.50 16.26 -2.99
N LEU A 88 24.57 15.74 -2.19
CA LEU A 88 24.65 14.39 -1.61
C LEU A 88 24.61 13.31 -2.69
N TYR A 89 23.93 13.54 -3.81
CA TYR A 89 23.91 12.60 -4.93
C TYR A 89 25.20 12.60 -5.75
N GLY A 90 26.05 13.63 -5.65
CA GLY A 90 27.35 13.68 -6.32
C GLY A 90 27.29 13.50 -7.85
N GLY A 91 26.17 13.84 -8.48
CA GLY A 91 25.94 13.63 -9.92
C GLY A 91 25.76 12.17 -10.35
N ARG A 92 25.59 11.23 -9.42
CA ARG A 92 25.40 9.80 -9.70
C ARG A 92 24.05 9.48 -10.34
N VAL A 93 23.03 10.27 -10.03
CA VAL A 93 21.65 10.10 -10.49
C VAL A 93 21.06 11.47 -10.81
N PRO A 94 20.30 11.63 -11.91
CA PRO A 94 19.56 12.86 -12.21
C PRO A 94 18.56 13.21 -11.10
N ILE A 95 18.33 14.50 -10.86
CA ILE A 95 17.39 15.00 -9.84
C ILE A 95 16.28 15.79 -10.52
N VAL A 96 15.04 15.49 -10.13
CA VAL A 96 13.82 16.20 -10.55
C VAL A 96 13.19 16.87 -9.32
N PRO A 97 12.94 18.18 -9.33
CA PRO A 97 12.20 18.83 -8.26
C PRO A 97 10.74 18.36 -8.20
N ASP A 98 10.23 18.05 -7.01
CA ASP A 98 8.83 17.66 -6.81
C ASP A 98 8.28 18.22 -5.48
N PRO A 99 7.28 19.12 -5.49
CA PRO A 99 6.68 19.65 -4.26
C PRO A 99 5.93 18.60 -3.42
N GLU A 100 5.62 17.41 -3.98
CA GLU A 100 4.96 16.33 -3.24
C GLU A 100 5.95 15.45 -2.45
N CYS A 101 7.26 15.72 -2.52
CA CYS A 101 8.32 15.04 -1.76
C CYS A 101 8.31 15.39 -0.24
N ILE A 102 7.15 15.21 0.38
CA ILE A 102 6.90 15.33 1.81
C ILE A 102 6.09 14.11 2.22
N TRP A 103 6.63 13.34 3.17
CA TRP A 103 5.92 12.21 3.75
C TRP A 103 5.33 12.59 5.12
N SER A 104 4.15 12.06 5.43
CA SER A 104 3.49 12.23 6.73
C SER A 104 2.59 11.05 7.08
N ASP A 105 2.61 10.61 8.34
CA ASP A 105 1.63 9.68 8.91
C ASP A 105 0.51 10.38 9.70
N GLY A 106 0.42 11.70 9.58
CA GLY A 106 -0.49 12.57 10.35
C GLY A 106 0.07 13.06 11.68
N SER A 107 1.16 12.46 12.19
CA SER A 107 1.82 12.87 13.43
C SER A 107 3.31 13.17 13.28
N ILE A 108 3.98 12.40 12.42
CA ILE A 108 5.39 12.54 12.08
C ILE A 108 5.43 12.90 10.60
N SER A 109 6.22 13.91 10.26
CA SER A 109 6.48 14.29 8.88
C SER A 109 7.98 14.51 8.63
N GLY A 110 8.34 14.45 7.35
CA GLY A 110 9.68 14.73 6.89
C GLY A 110 9.70 14.95 5.38
N TYR A 111 10.69 15.69 4.92
CA TYR A 111 11.01 15.71 3.50
C TYR A 111 11.51 14.34 3.08
N CYS A 112 11.22 13.96 1.84
CA CYS A 112 11.69 12.72 1.26
C CYS A 112 12.40 12.94 -0.07
N THR A 113 13.09 11.89 -0.50
CA THR A 113 13.59 11.73 -1.86
C THR A 113 13.20 10.36 -2.35
N GLU A 114 12.58 10.30 -3.52
CA GLU A 114 12.00 9.07 -4.07
C GLU A 114 12.80 8.65 -5.30
N PHE A 115 12.91 7.34 -5.48
CA PHE A 115 13.76 6.72 -6.49
C PHE A 115 12.88 6.15 -7.57
N TYR A 116 13.17 6.50 -8.82
CA TYR A 116 12.37 6.08 -9.97
C TYR A 116 13.18 5.25 -10.95
N LYS A 117 12.54 4.19 -11.47
CA LYS A 117 13.09 3.33 -12.51
C LYS A 117 11.97 2.87 -13.45
N ASP A 118 12.17 3.05 -14.76
CA ASP A 118 11.22 2.69 -15.81
C ASP A 118 9.82 3.30 -15.58
N GLY A 119 9.78 4.51 -15.04
CA GLY A 119 8.55 5.25 -14.73
C GLY A 119 7.85 4.83 -13.43
N VAL A 120 8.44 3.91 -12.65
CA VAL A 120 7.87 3.42 -11.38
C VAL A 120 8.71 3.90 -10.20
N GLU A 121 8.04 4.36 -9.13
CA GLU A 121 8.69 4.62 -7.85
C GLU A 121 9.09 3.29 -7.18
N ILE A 122 10.39 3.04 -7.02
CA ILE A 122 10.92 1.79 -6.45
C ILE A 122 11.16 1.87 -4.93
N GLY A 123 11.25 3.09 -4.39
CA GLY A 123 11.36 3.32 -2.96
C GLY A 123 11.70 4.76 -2.63
N ASN A 124 11.72 5.07 -1.34
CA ASN A 124 11.94 6.42 -0.85
C ASN A 124 12.84 6.45 0.39
N ILE A 125 13.52 7.58 0.57
CA ILE A 125 14.24 7.93 1.80
C ILE A 125 13.57 9.16 2.39
N VAL A 126 12.98 9.01 3.56
CA VAL A 126 12.38 10.10 4.33
C VAL A 126 13.38 10.54 5.41
N ASN A 127 13.41 11.84 5.73
CA ASN A 127 14.13 12.39 6.87
C ASN A 127 13.16 12.93 7.94
N PRO A 128 12.51 12.04 8.73
CA PRO A 128 11.55 12.47 9.73
C PRO A 128 12.21 13.33 10.82
N LEU A 129 11.52 14.41 11.20
CA LEU A 129 11.92 15.32 12.27
C LEU A 129 13.35 15.89 12.11
N GLY A 130 13.92 15.84 10.89
CA GLY A 130 15.28 16.30 10.58
C GLY A 130 16.42 15.49 11.22
N THR A 131 16.12 14.45 11.99
CA THR A 131 17.11 13.73 12.82
C THR A 131 17.05 12.22 12.68
N CYS A 132 16.05 11.69 11.98
CA CYS A 132 15.89 10.28 11.73
C CYS A 132 15.89 10.00 10.22
N ILE A 133 16.08 8.73 9.87
CA ILE A 133 15.92 8.20 8.53
C ILE A 133 14.86 7.11 8.57
N ASP A 134 13.94 7.18 7.61
CA ASP A 134 12.91 6.16 7.36
C ASP A 134 12.93 5.84 5.88
N VAL A 135 13.40 4.64 5.55
CA VAL A 135 13.50 4.16 4.17
C VAL A 135 12.51 3.02 3.94
N GLY A 136 11.81 3.07 2.81
CA GLY A 136 10.99 1.98 2.32
C GLY A 136 11.20 1.74 0.83
N PHE A 137 11.71 0.57 0.47
CA PHE A 137 11.75 0.09 -0.92
C PHE A 137 10.80 -1.10 -1.10
N GLY A 138 10.03 -1.11 -2.19
CA GLY A 138 9.11 -2.20 -2.48
C GLY A 138 9.85 -3.39 -3.08
N LEU A 139 9.91 -4.52 -2.38
CA LEU A 139 10.63 -5.72 -2.82
C LEU A 139 10.12 -6.23 -4.17
N GLU A 140 8.81 -6.34 -4.32
CA GLU A 140 8.14 -6.87 -5.51
C GLU A 140 8.36 -5.95 -6.72
N ARG A 141 8.43 -4.63 -6.51
CA ARG A 141 8.80 -3.67 -7.56
C ARG A 141 10.27 -3.82 -7.97
N LEU A 142 11.17 -3.99 -7.00
CA LEU A 142 12.58 -4.24 -7.28
C LEU A 142 12.77 -5.57 -8.04
N ASP A 143 12.07 -6.62 -7.63
CA ASP A 143 12.13 -7.94 -8.27
C ASP A 143 11.56 -7.90 -9.71
N MET A 144 10.43 -7.22 -9.91
CA MET A 144 9.85 -6.98 -11.22
C MET A 144 10.86 -6.34 -12.18
N ILE A 145 11.58 -5.30 -11.73
CA ILE A 145 12.49 -4.55 -12.59
C ILE A 145 13.82 -5.30 -12.78
N ALA A 146 14.37 -5.89 -11.71
CA ALA A 146 15.66 -6.58 -11.77
C ALA A 146 15.57 -7.92 -12.51
N ASN A 147 14.49 -8.68 -12.28
CA ASN A 147 14.35 -10.06 -12.74
C ASN A 147 13.25 -10.25 -13.80
N GLY A 148 12.44 -9.23 -14.08
CA GLY A 148 11.33 -9.34 -15.02
C GLY A 148 10.16 -10.17 -14.48
N THR A 149 10.04 -10.31 -13.16
CA THR A 149 8.95 -11.06 -12.53
C THR A 149 7.62 -10.41 -12.89
N PRO A 150 6.68 -11.15 -13.54
CA PRO A 150 5.40 -10.61 -13.93
C PRO A 150 4.56 -10.31 -12.68
N GLN A 151 3.82 -9.21 -12.72
CA GLN A 151 2.80 -8.93 -11.73
C GLN A 151 1.50 -9.64 -12.09
N ASP A 152 0.76 -10.04 -11.06
CA ASP A 152 -0.57 -10.60 -11.23
C ASP A 152 -1.54 -9.55 -11.79
N ASP A 153 -2.58 -10.04 -12.46
CA ASP A 153 -3.72 -9.18 -12.77
C ASP A 153 -4.48 -8.79 -11.50
N ALA A 154 -5.42 -7.85 -11.63
CA ALA A 154 -6.20 -7.36 -10.50
C ALA A 154 -6.88 -8.48 -9.67
N LEU A 155 -7.32 -9.56 -10.33
CA LEU A 155 -7.97 -10.66 -9.63
C LEU A 155 -6.96 -11.54 -8.89
N GLY A 156 -5.81 -11.83 -9.50
CA GLY A 156 -4.69 -12.52 -8.86
C GLY A 156 -4.22 -11.78 -7.62
N THR A 157 -3.95 -10.47 -7.74
CA THR A 157 -3.54 -9.62 -6.60
C THR A 157 -4.55 -9.66 -5.45
N LEU A 158 -5.86 -9.63 -5.76
CA LEU A 158 -6.91 -9.73 -4.72
C LEU A 158 -6.90 -11.09 -4.03
N CYS A 159 -6.82 -12.17 -4.80
CA CYS A 159 -6.81 -13.54 -4.28
C CYS A 159 -5.60 -13.76 -3.36
N GLU A 160 -4.41 -13.37 -3.80
CA GLU A 160 -3.18 -13.45 -3.00
C GLU A 160 -3.31 -12.63 -1.70
N THR A 161 -3.76 -11.38 -1.82
CA THR A 161 -3.94 -10.49 -0.66
C THR A 161 -4.91 -11.10 0.37
N VAL A 162 -6.03 -11.66 -0.08
CA VAL A 162 -7.01 -12.32 0.79
C VAL A 162 -6.39 -13.51 1.49
N MET A 163 -5.67 -14.36 0.78
CA MET A 163 -5.02 -15.54 1.35
C MET A 163 -3.99 -15.14 2.41
N THR A 164 -3.15 -14.15 2.12
CA THR A 164 -2.15 -13.63 3.08
C THR A 164 -2.81 -13.11 4.37
N ILE A 165 -3.93 -12.38 4.26
CA ILE A 165 -4.67 -11.88 5.43
C ILE A 165 -5.24 -13.06 6.24
N VAL A 166 -5.79 -14.08 5.58
CA VAL A 166 -6.37 -15.26 6.23
C VAL A 166 -5.30 -16.10 6.93
N GLU A 167 -4.16 -16.33 6.27
CA GLU A 167 -3.02 -17.07 6.81
C GLU A 167 -2.38 -16.36 8.00
N SER A 168 -2.46 -15.02 8.04
CA SER A 168 -2.09 -14.20 9.20
C SER A 168 -3.09 -14.31 10.38
N GLY A 169 -4.15 -15.12 10.24
CA GLY A 169 -5.11 -15.45 11.29
C GLY A 169 -6.34 -14.54 11.36
N TYR A 170 -6.50 -13.60 10.42
CA TYR A 170 -7.67 -12.72 10.38
C TYR A 170 -8.90 -13.43 9.82
N ARG A 171 -10.08 -12.98 10.26
CA ARG A 171 -11.37 -13.57 9.90
C ARG A 171 -12.35 -12.48 9.45
N PRO A 172 -13.27 -12.77 8.51
CA PRO A 172 -14.27 -11.80 8.07
C PRO A 172 -15.12 -11.30 9.24
N GLY A 173 -15.39 -10.00 9.26
CA GLY A 173 -16.06 -9.33 10.36
C GLY A 173 -16.72 -8.03 9.92
N ASN A 174 -17.46 -7.39 10.82
CA ASN A 174 -18.17 -6.15 10.53
C ASN A 174 -17.34 -4.88 10.80
N LYS A 175 -16.14 -5.03 11.37
CA LYS A 175 -15.29 -3.92 11.81
C LYS A 175 -13.83 -4.21 11.49
N GLU A 176 -13.03 -3.15 11.43
CA GLU A 176 -11.57 -3.18 11.34
C GLU A 176 -11.07 -4.15 10.25
N GLN A 177 -10.09 -5.00 10.55
CA GLN A 177 -9.47 -5.92 9.58
C GLN A 177 -10.49 -6.94 9.05
N GLY A 178 -11.46 -7.35 9.87
CA GLY A 178 -12.51 -8.25 9.43
C GLY A 178 -13.41 -7.62 8.35
N TYR A 179 -13.65 -6.31 8.43
CA TYR A 179 -14.38 -5.59 7.39
C TYR A 179 -13.55 -5.46 6.12
N VAL A 180 -12.25 -5.20 6.24
CA VAL A 180 -11.31 -5.16 5.10
C VAL A 180 -11.29 -6.49 4.37
N LEU A 181 -11.10 -7.60 5.08
CA LEU A 181 -11.11 -8.94 4.48
C LEU A 181 -12.44 -9.23 3.77
N ARG A 182 -13.57 -8.83 4.37
CA ARG A 182 -14.88 -8.99 3.73
C ARG A 182 -15.01 -8.15 2.45
N LYS A 183 -14.53 -6.91 2.46
CA LYS A 183 -14.53 -6.02 1.29
C LYS A 183 -13.76 -6.67 0.12
N LEU A 184 -12.59 -7.25 0.41
CA LEU A 184 -11.76 -7.94 -0.59
C LEU A 184 -12.43 -9.21 -1.13
N LEU A 185 -12.95 -10.09 -0.27
CA LEU A 185 -13.69 -11.28 -0.69
C LEU A 185 -14.88 -10.94 -1.59
N ARG A 186 -15.61 -9.88 -1.24
CA ARG A 186 -16.73 -9.37 -2.03
C ARG A 186 -16.25 -8.82 -3.39
N ARG A 187 -15.11 -8.12 -3.43
CA ARG A 187 -14.52 -7.60 -4.67
C ARG A 187 -14.14 -8.74 -5.63
N ILE A 188 -13.51 -9.80 -5.12
CA ILE A 188 -13.23 -11.03 -5.89
C ILE A 188 -14.50 -11.59 -6.50
N HIS A 189 -15.56 -11.76 -5.71
CA HIS A 189 -16.84 -12.28 -6.20
C HIS A 189 -17.45 -11.40 -7.30
N LYS A 190 -17.42 -10.07 -7.11
CA LYS A 190 -17.95 -9.09 -8.06
C LYS A 190 -17.19 -9.11 -9.40
N MET A 191 -15.91 -9.45 -9.38
CA MET A 191 -15.09 -9.60 -10.58
C MET A 191 -15.26 -10.97 -11.26
N GLY A 192 -16.22 -11.79 -10.81
CA GLY A 192 -16.41 -13.15 -11.31
C GLY A 192 -15.33 -14.14 -10.85
N GLY A 193 -14.49 -13.74 -9.90
CA GLY A 193 -13.41 -14.56 -9.37
C GLY A 193 -13.89 -15.67 -8.43
N THR A 194 -12.99 -16.59 -8.13
CA THR A 194 -13.22 -17.70 -7.20
C THR A 194 -12.02 -17.91 -6.30
N LEU A 195 -12.28 -18.30 -5.05
CA LEU A 195 -11.23 -18.67 -4.10
C LEU A 195 -11.63 -19.94 -3.37
N ASP A 196 -10.72 -20.92 -3.29
CA ASP A 196 -10.92 -22.16 -2.54
C ASP A 196 -10.72 -21.93 -1.04
N HIS A 197 -11.66 -21.21 -0.42
CA HIS A 197 -11.64 -20.94 1.00
C HIS A 197 -13.07 -20.81 1.56
N PRO A 198 -13.38 -21.38 2.76
CA PRO A 198 -14.70 -21.30 3.37
C PRO A 198 -15.24 -19.87 3.50
N PHE A 199 -14.38 -18.92 3.85
CA PHE A 199 -14.78 -17.50 3.95
C PHE A 199 -15.28 -16.90 2.64
N PHE A 200 -14.74 -17.34 1.49
CA PHE A 200 -15.22 -16.89 0.19
C PHE A 200 -16.61 -17.46 -0.09
N ALA A 201 -16.80 -18.77 0.12
CA ALA A 201 -18.10 -19.40 -0.04
C ALA A 201 -19.17 -18.76 0.88
N GLU A 202 -18.82 -18.48 2.13
CA GLU A 202 -19.69 -17.79 3.09
C GLU A 202 -20.05 -16.37 2.64
N GLU A 203 -19.10 -15.61 2.10
CA GLU A 203 -19.35 -14.26 1.59
C GLU A 203 -20.23 -14.28 0.32
N VAL A 204 -19.99 -15.20 -0.61
CA VAL A 204 -20.86 -15.40 -1.78
C VAL A 204 -22.30 -15.69 -1.35
N GLU A 205 -22.50 -16.61 -0.41
CA GLU A 205 -23.84 -16.92 0.13
C GLU A 205 -24.46 -15.73 0.87
N ARG A 206 -23.64 -14.92 1.56
CA ARG A 206 -24.11 -13.67 2.19
C ARG A 206 -24.60 -12.68 1.13
N GLN A 207 -23.86 -12.48 0.04
CA GLN A 207 -24.27 -11.59 -1.05
C GLN A 207 -25.57 -12.05 -1.71
N LYS A 208 -25.75 -13.35 -1.96
CA LYS A 208 -27.02 -13.92 -2.45
C LYS A 208 -28.19 -13.62 -1.51
N ARG A 209 -28.01 -13.79 -0.19
CA ARG A 209 -29.04 -13.49 0.82
C ARG A 209 -29.40 -12.00 0.84
N LEU A 210 -28.41 -11.11 0.75
CA LEU A 210 -28.63 -9.65 0.72
C LEU A 210 -29.39 -9.23 -0.54
N ARG A 211 -29.02 -9.77 -1.71
CA ARG A 211 -29.74 -9.54 -2.97
C ARG A 211 -31.19 -10.00 -2.86
N ALA A 212 -31.44 -11.24 -2.44
CA ALA A 212 -32.82 -11.75 -2.27
C ALA A 212 -33.65 -10.88 -1.29
N LYS A 213 -33.03 -10.43 -0.20
CA LYS A 213 -33.66 -9.51 0.76
C LYS A 213 -34.00 -8.15 0.12
N TYR A 214 -33.08 -7.57 -0.65
CA TYR A 214 -33.33 -6.34 -1.40
C TYR A 214 -34.49 -6.50 -2.38
N LEU A 215 -34.47 -7.53 -3.24
CA LEU A 215 -35.51 -7.74 -4.27
C LEU A 215 -36.91 -7.81 -3.65
N ARG A 216 -37.05 -8.41 -2.46
CA ARG A 216 -38.30 -8.53 -1.71
C ARG A 216 -38.78 -7.21 -1.09
N LEU A 217 -37.84 -6.34 -0.68
CA LEU A 217 -38.12 -5.14 0.10
C LEU A 217 -38.15 -3.87 -0.75
N ARG A 218 -37.56 -3.88 -1.97
CA ARG A 218 -37.30 -2.66 -2.74
C ARG A 218 -38.56 -1.86 -3.05
N ASP A 219 -39.68 -2.52 -3.34
CA ASP A 219 -40.91 -1.83 -3.73
C ASP A 219 -41.58 -1.14 -2.54
N ARG A 220 -41.41 -1.70 -1.34
CA ARG A 220 -41.93 -1.12 -0.09
C ARG A 220 -41.06 0.02 0.43
N HIS A 221 -39.77 -0.03 0.14
CA HIS A 221 -38.76 0.90 0.63
C HIS A 221 -38.07 1.66 -0.51
N SER A 222 -38.82 1.93 -1.59
CA SER A 222 -38.31 2.54 -2.82
C SER A 222 -37.81 3.97 -2.62
N GLU A 223 -38.35 4.68 -1.63
CA GLU A 223 -38.00 6.06 -1.27
C GLU A 223 -36.86 6.15 -0.24
N MET A 224 -36.38 5.02 0.31
CA MET A 224 -35.34 5.04 1.33
C MET A 224 -33.96 5.30 0.71
N SER A 225 -33.12 6.06 1.43
CA SER A 225 -31.77 6.39 0.99
C SER A 225 -30.84 5.17 0.96
N PRO A 226 -29.76 5.19 0.16
CA PRO A 226 -28.70 4.17 0.23
C PRO A 226 -28.17 3.94 1.65
N ASP A 227 -27.98 5.01 2.43
CA ASP A 227 -27.52 4.92 3.82
C ASP A 227 -28.51 4.13 4.68
N TRP A 228 -29.82 4.36 4.53
CA TRP A 228 -30.83 3.62 5.27
C TRP A 228 -30.78 2.12 4.96
N TRP A 229 -30.57 1.75 3.69
CA TRP A 229 -30.41 0.36 3.26
C TRP A 229 -29.15 -0.28 3.87
N PHE A 230 -28.06 0.46 3.92
CA PHE A 230 -26.82 0.02 4.52
C PHE A 230 -26.98 -0.16 6.03
N ASP A 231 -27.46 0.85 6.73
CA ASP A 231 -27.58 0.86 8.19
C ASP A 231 -28.63 -0.14 8.71
N THR A 232 -29.79 -0.23 8.05
CA THR A 232 -30.91 -1.05 8.51
C THR A 232 -30.78 -2.50 8.05
N HIS A 233 -30.18 -2.72 6.88
CA HIS A 233 -30.20 -4.04 6.23
C HIS A 233 -28.83 -4.59 5.85
N GLY A 234 -27.75 -3.82 6.02
CA GLY A 234 -26.41 -4.18 5.58
C GLY A 234 -26.29 -4.28 4.06
N ILE A 235 -27.19 -3.60 3.34
CA ILE A 235 -27.31 -3.64 1.89
C ILE A 235 -26.66 -2.37 1.34
N ASP A 236 -25.52 -2.52 0.68
CA ASP A 236 -24.94 -1.46 -0.12
C ASP A 236 -25.61 -1.46 -1.51
N LEU A 237 -26.39 -0.41 -1.80
CA LEU A 237 -27.13 -0.31 -3.05
C LEU A 237 -26.22 -0.13 -4.27
N SER A 238 -25.02 0.46 -4.11
CA SER A 238 -24.07 0.57 -5.22
C SER A 238 -23.68 -0.83 -5.71
N GLU A 239 -23.49 -1.75 -4.77
CA GLU A 239 -23.04 -3.12 -5.05
C GLU A 239 -24.14 -4.02 -5.60
N ILE A 240 -25.39 -3.79 -5.21
CA ILE A 240 -26.51 -4.55 -5.75
C ILE A 240 -26.86 -4.12 -7.18
N ARG A 241 -26.82 -2.81 -7.48
CA ARG A 241 -27.24 -2.28 -8.78
C ARG A 241 -26.29 -2.66 -9.91
N GLU A 242 -24.99 -2.73 -9.65
CA GLU A 242 -24.00 -3.17 -10.65
C GLU A 242 -24.21 -4.64 -11.08
N SER A 243 -24.75 -5.50 -10.20
CA SER A 243 -25.08 -6.91 -10.52
C SER A 243 -26.39 -7.13 -11.30
N ALA A 244 -27.02 -6.05 -11.78
CA ALA A 244 -28.29 -6.09 -12.52
C ALA A 244 -28.12 -5.73 -14.01
N GLU A 245 -26.91 -5.33 -14.43
CA GLU A 245 -26.58 -5.03 -15.83
C GLU A 245 -25.90 -6.21 -16.56
N GLU A 246 -25.81 -7.39 -15.92
CA GLU A 246 -25.46 -8.70 -16.53
C GLU A 246 -26.68 -9.61 -16.62
#